data_AF-A0A946SFV6-F1
#
_entry.id   AF-A0A946SFV6-F1
#
_cell.length_a   1.000
_cell.length_b   1.000
_cell.length_c   1.000
_cell.angle_alpha   90.00
_cell.angle_beta   90.00
_cell.angle_gamma   90.00
#
_symmetry.space_group_name_H-M   'P 1'
#
loop_
_entity.id
_entity.type
_entity.pdbx_description
1 polymer ?
#
loop_
_entity_poly.entity_id
_entity_poly.type
_entity_poly.pdbx_seq_one_letter_code
_entity_poly.pdbx_strand_id
1 'polypeptide(L)' 'MNDTKNFELLSKSTELDQGPGQYRIGLVALSNDYVTERDFMNMRPSDDVVVFTSRIRNTPECTAESLRQ' A
#
# COMPACT_ATOMS: atom_id res chain seq x y z
N MET A 1 -15.45 0.54 -29.82
CA MET A 1 -16.00 -0.48 -28.91
C MET A 1 -15.48 -0.10 -27.53
N ASN A 2 -16.33 0.49 -26.67
CA ASN A 2 -15.91 1.00 -25.35
C ASN A 2 -16.09 -0.11 -24.31
N ASP A 3 -15.00 -0.71 -23.88
CA ASP A 3 -15.00 -1.65 -22.76
C ASP A 3 -15.07 -0.87 -21.44
N THR A 4 -16.28 -0.61 -20.97
CA THR A 4 -16.53 -0.08 -19.62
C THR A 4 -16.17 -1.16 -18.61
N LYS A 5 -14.99 -1.07 -18.01
CA LYS A 5 -14.58 -1.93 -16.90
C LYS A 5 -15.30 -1.49 -15.63
N ASN A 6 -16.37 -2.19 -15.29
CA ASN A 6 -17.06 -2.01 -14.02
C ASN A 6 -16.22 -2.63 -12.89
N PHE A 7 -15.96 -1.86 -11.83
CA PHE A 7 -15.38 -2.38 -10.60
C PHE A 7 -16.47 -3.08 -9.80
N GLU A 8 -16.54 -4.40 -9.95
CA GLU A 8 -17.39 -5.23 -9.09
C GLU A 8 -16.69 -5.46 -7.74
N LEU A 9 -17.41 -5.15 -6.66
CA LEU A 9 -16.95 -5.44 -5.31
C LEU A 9 -17.09 -6.94 -5.08
N LEU A 10 -15.98 -7.66 -5.22
CA LEU A 10 -15.91 -9.09 -4.91
C LEU A 10 -16.16 -9.27 -3.41
N SER A 11 -17.38 -9.66 -3.05
CA SER A 11 -17.84 -9.95 -1.69
C SER A 11 -17.25 -11.24 -1.10
N LYS A 12 -16.20 -11.78 -1.73
CA LYS A 12 -15.53 -13.00 -1.28
C LYS A 12 -14.63 -12.66 -0.10
N SER A 13 -14.83 -13.38 1.00
CA SER A 13 -13.90 -13.39 2.13
C SER A 13 -12.48 -13.65 1.62
N THR A 14 -11.59 -12.67 1.73
CA THR A 14 -10.19 -12.82 1.33
C THR A 14 -9.53 -13.79 2.31
N GLU A 15 -9.20 -14.99 1.83
CA GLU A 15 -8.32 -15.89 2.57
C GLU A 15 -6.90 -15.34 2.47
N LEU A 16 -6.34 -14.99 3.63
CA LEU A 16 -4.95 -14.58 3.74
C LEU A 16 -4.06 -15.81 3.61
N ASP A 17 -2.94 -15.68 2.90
CA ASP A 17 -1.92 -16.72 2.83
C ASP A 17 -1.33 -17.03 4.23
N GLN A 18 -0.61 -18.14 4.35
CA GLN A 18 0.14 -18.48 5.57
C GLN A 18 1.47 -17.72 5.66
N GLY A 19 1.54 -16.53 5.04
CA GLY A 19 2.69 -15.63 5.11
C GLY A 19 2.90 -15.07 6.52
N PRO A 20 4.09 -14.53 6.80
CA PRO A 20 4.45 -14.04 8.13
C PRO A 20 3.51 -12.93 8.63
N GLY A 21 3.33 -12.86 9.94
CA GLY A 21 2.50 -11.88 10.61
C GLY A 21 1.03 -12.27 10.70
N GLN A 22 0.50 -12.24 11.91
CA GLN A 22 -0.94 -12.37 12.18
C GLN A 22 -1.71 -11.14 11.69
N TYR A 23 -1.08 -9.97 11.72
CA TYR A 23 -1.64 -8.70 11.28
C TYR A 23 -0.77 -8.07 10.20
N ARG A 24 -1.40 -7.40 9.23
CA ARG A 24 -0.71 -6.90 8.04
C ARG A 24 -1.06 -5.46 7.76
N ILE A 25 -0.05 -4.65 7.50
CA ILE A 25 -0.18 -3.25 7.11
C ILE A 25 0.36 -3.10 5.69
N GLY A 26 -0.49 -2.65 4.77
CA GLY A 26 -0.06 -2.21 3.46
C GLY A 26 0.36 -0.75 3.50
N LEU A 27 1.62 -0.47 3.17
CA LEU A 27 2.16 0.89 3.12
C LEU A 27 2.42 1.27 1.66
N VAL A 28 1.81 2.37 1.20
CA VAL A 28 2.19 3.01 -0.06
C VAL A 28 3.03 4.24 0.29
N ALA A 29 4.31 4.21 -0.07
CA ALA A 29 5.26 5.27 0.25
C ALA A 29 5.88 5.87 -1.01
N LEU A 30 6.43 7.08 -0.90
CA LEU A 30 7.25 7.66 -1.97
C LEU A 30 8.53 6.84 -2.15
N SER A 31 9.04 6.75 -3.38
CA SER A 31 10.18 5.89 -3.72
C SER A 31 11.48 6.25 -2.99
N ASN A 32 11.58 7.48 -2.50
CA ASN A 32 12.72 7.99 -1.74
C ASN A 32 12.41 8.17 -0.24
N ASP A 33 11.22 7.81 0.23
CA ASP A 33 10.83 7.96 1.63
C ASP A 33 11.09 6.66 2.42
N TYR A 34 12.37 6.45 2.73
CA TYR A 34 12.81 5.34 3.57
C TYR A 34 12.51 5.57 5.06
N VAL A 35 12.25 6.82 5.46
CA VAL A 35 12.05 7.20 6.87
C VAL A 35 10.70 6.70 7.34
N THR A 36 9.65 6.93 6.55
CA THR A 36 8.30 6.40 6.85
C THR A 36 8.32 4.88 6.98
N GLU A 37 8.99 4.17 6.06
CA GLU A 37 9.10 2.71 6.15
C GLU A 37 9.77 2.24 7.44
N ARG A 38 10.93 2.85 7.77
CA ARG A 38 11.67 2.54 9.00
C ARG A 38 10.81 2.80 10.24
N ASP A 39 10.09 3.92 10.26
CA ASP A 39 9.31 4.32 11.42
C ASP A 39 8.12 3.37 11.61
N PHE A 40 7.42 2.97 10.54
CA PHE A 40 6.40 1.91 10.62
C PHE A 40 6.97 0.59 11.14
N MET A 41 8.16 0.20 10.70
CA MET A 41 8.81 -1.02 11.18
C MET A 41 9.21 -0.94 12.66
N ASN A 42 9.57 0.25 13.16
CA ASN A 42 9.98 0.46 14.55
C ASN A 42 8.79 0.70 15.50
N MET A 43 7.68 1.22 14.99
CA MET A 43 6.46 1.47 15.76
C MET A 43 5.56 0.24 15.90
N ARG A 44 5.87 -0.86 15.21
CA ARG A 44 5.06 -2.07 15.29
C ARG A 44 4.99 -2.56 16.76
N PRO A 45 3.79 -2.88 17.27
CA PRO A 45 3.62 -3.24 18.68
C PRO A 45 4.19 -4.62 19.03
N SER A 46 4.34 -5.50 18.04
CA SER A 46 4.97 -6.82 18.15
C SER A 46 5.46 -7.30 16.78
N ASP A 47 6.18 -8.42 16.76
CA ASP A 47 6.60 -9.11 15.53
C ASP A 47 5.45 -9.82 14.80
N ASP A 48 4.25 -9.85 15.40
CA ASP A 48 3.04 -10.40 14.75
C ASP A 48 2.45 -9.43 13.72
N VAL A 49 2.88 -8.17 13.73
CA VAL A 49 2.48 -7.15 12.74
C VAL A 49 3.56 -7.02 11.67
N VAL A 50 3.22 -7.35 10.43
CA VAL A 50 4.13 -7.25 9.28
C VAL A 50 3.70 -6.09 8.37
N VAL A 51 4.68 -5.30 7.93
CA VAL A 51 4.47 -4.17 7.02
C VAL A 51 4.96 -4.55 5.62
N PHE A 52 4.08 -4.41 4.62
CA PHE A 52 4.38 -4.63 3.22
C PHE A 52 4.35 -3.30 2.49
N THR A 53 5.45 -2.94 1.82
CA THR A 53 5.57 -1.62 1.19
C THR A 53 5.54 -1.72 -0.33
N SER A 54 4.66 -0.93 -0.94
CA SER A 54 4.72 -0.59 -2.36
C SER A 54 5.18 0.85 -2.51
N ARG A 55 6.01 1.13 -3.52
CA ARG A 55 6.57 2.47 -3.73
C ARG A 55 6.01 3.10 -4.99
N ILE A 56 5.61 4.36 -4.87
CA ILE A 56 5.28 5.22 -6.00
C ILE A 56 6.45 6.15 -6.30
N ARG A 57 6.65 6.49 -7.58
CA ARG A 57 7.72 7.39 -7.99
C ARG A 57 7.54 8.74 -7.30
N ASN A 58 8.60 9.24 -6.65
CA ASN A 58 8.62 10.63 -6.22
C ASN A 58 8.79 11.53 -7.45
N THR A 59 7.70 12.16 -7.88
CA THR A 59 7.72 13.16 -8.96
C THR A 59 7.72 14.57 -8.36
N PRO A 60 8.55 15.49 -8.86
CA PRO A 60 8.61 16.86 -8.34
C PRO A 60 7.29 17.63 -8.55
N GLU A 61 6.46 17.18 -9.49
CA GLU A 61 5.12 17.72 -9.72
C GLU A 61 4.13 17.10 -8.74
N CYS A 62 4.10 17.65 -7.53
CA CYS A 62 3.12 17.32 -6.50
C CYS A 62 2.11 18.49 -6.39
N THR A 63 1.35 18.71 -7.46
CA THR A 63 0.28 19.71 -7.49
C THR A 63 -1.07 19.02 -7.56
N ALA A 64 -2.15 19.72 -7.22
CA ALA A 64 -3.49 19.13 -7.30
C ALA A 64 -3.85 18.72 -8.74
N GLU A 65 -3.29 19.43 -9.72
CA GLU A 65 -3.46 19.20 -11.15
C GLU A 65 -2.75 17.92 -11.62
N SER A 66 -1.61 17.55 -11.00
CA SER A 66 -0.88 16.32 -11.34
C SER A 66 -1.48 15.04 -10.74
N LEU A 67 -2.44 15.15 -9.81
CA LEU A 67 -3.11 14.01 -9.16
C LEU A 67 -4.18 13.32 -10.03
N ARG A 68 -4.56 13.89 -11.18
CA ARG A 68 -5.73 13.46 -11.99
C ARG A 68 -5.42 12.71 -13.29
N GLN A 69 -4.17 12.35 -13.57
CA GLN A 69 -3.78 11.54 -14.72
C GLN A 69 -3.39 10.12 -14.29
#